data_AF-A0A3G9DWW5-F1
#
_entry.id   AF-A0A3G9DWW5-F1
#
_cell.length_a   1.000
_cell.length_b   1.000
_cell.length_c   1.000
_cell.angle_alpha   90.00
_cell.angle_beta   90.00
_cell.angle_gamma   90.00
#
_symmetry.space_group_name_H-M   'P 1'
#
loop_
_entity.id
_entity.type
_entity.pdbx_description
1 polymer ?
#
loop_
_entity_poly.entity_id
_entity_poly.type
_entity_poly.pdbx_seq_one_letter_code
_entity_poly.pdbx_strand_id
1 'polypeptide(L)'
;MEKIKNCNPMNTKKIKQWLFIIAVSSLLISCSNEVVAPQQEGNPTIQIENQFADVHFGDLLPFEVTVNDDVPLSTLTAIFYYGEEEVSRTTIRTKENGTYSGTIEVPYRKGIPDGTATLEFVLVNTTLKKASRSFDVPVELAPYPYLILVTLNASYPMLPTGRPDEYTATEAFPSSELPAYIKTPVVDEKGREMVFGWDEGVAAVVEGSRSEIPYASPAGGTYSVTFNARTFETGPFFELVLNGQKMSMVDKDNYRIDIDLTQGGEITFEGMTDWWIDPDYFVAEGDKITFLPISGRYRVTANLVLNWLRVEVLSGANYASLQPDGTGTIWVIGDQVGKPSYISNHVGWTPPNALCMAPVGNKKYQLTLVAGETVNTSEINFKFFHQKDWGGEFGSQSLATDSDIVFVGNGNNGRDNGNLGLATGIMLETGSAYLFTIDLSAGVDNGILTVVKK
;
A
#
# COMPACT_ATOMS: atom_id res chain seq x y z
N MET A 1 -0.39 -52.76 20.51
CA MET A 1 -0.41 -51.30 20.26
C MET A 1 0.00 -51.08 18.82
N GLU A 2 -0.83 -50.33 18.10
CA GLU A 2 -0.92 -50.24 16.64
C GLU A 2 0.40 -49.94 15.92
N LYS A 3 0.57 -50.56 14.74
CA LYS A 3 0.83 -49.90 13.44
C LYS A 3 1.24 -50.94 12.38
N ILE A 4 0.42 -51.08 11.36
CA ILE A 4 0.75 -51.73 10.07
C ILE A 4 0.60 -50.60 9.03
N LYS A 5 1.68 -49.97 8.54
CA LYS A 5 2.48 -50.31 7.34
C LYS A 5 1.58 -50.67 6.14
N ASN A 6 1.69 -50.15 4.93
CA ASN A 6 2.69 -49.36 4.21
C ASN A 6 1.98 -48.86 2.95
N CYS A 7 2.32 -47.66 2.49
CA CYS A 7 2.06 -47.24 1.11
C CYS A 7 3.24 -47.57 0.19
N ASN A 8 2.89 -47.63 -1.10
CA ASN A 8 3.69 -47.50 -2.32
C ASN A 8 4.32 -48.75 -2.96
N PRO A 9 4.61 -48.70 -4.28
CA PRO A 9 3.87 -48.04 -5.38
C PRO A 9 3.85 -48.92 -6.65
N MET A 10 3.03 -48.60 -7.66
CA MET A 10 3.49 -48.85 -9.04
C MET A 10 2.79 -47.99 -10.09
N ASN A 11 3.63 -47.18 -10.69
CA ASN A 11 3.50 -46.37 -11.89
C ASN A 11 3.31 -47.28 -13.13
N THR A 12 2.48 -46.90 -14.10
CA THR A 12 2.92 -46.71 -15.51
C THR A 12 1.78 -46.40 -16.50
N LYS A 13 2.02 -45.33 -17.26
CA LYS A 13 1.82 -45.18 -18.72
C LYS A 13 0.40 -45.02 -19.31
N LYS A 14 0.21 -43.78 -19.79
CA LYS A 14 -0.69 -43.29 -20.84
C LYS A 14 -0.79 -44.22 -22.06
N ILE A 15 -1.99 -44.33 -22.66
CA ILE A 15 -2.25 -44.41 -24.12
C ILE A 15 -3.66 -43.86 -24.44
N LYS A 16 -3.76 -43.34 -25.67
CA LYS A 16 -4.63 -42.31 -26.28
C LYS A 16 -6.13 -42.62 -26.49
N GLN A 17 -6.92 -41.53 -26.34
CA GLN A 17 -8.01 -40.96 -27.19
C GLN A 17 -9.03 -41.89 -27.90
N TRP A 18 -10.32 -41.56 -27.80
CA TRP A 18 -11.15 -40.89 -28.85
C TRP A 18 -12.60 -40.64 -28.37
N LEU A 19 -13.11 -39.42 -28.70
CA LEU A 19 -14.47 -38.95 -29.07
C LEU A 19 -15.64 -39.98 -29.12
N PHE A 20 -16.94 -39.69 -28.91
CA PHE A 20 -17.79 -38.55 -28.50
C PHE A 20 -19.25 -39.11 -28.46
N ILE A 21 -20.20 -38.40 -27.82
CA ILE A 21 -21.66 -38.32 -28.10
C ILE A 21 -22.72 -39.29 -27.47
N ILE A 22 -23.68 -38.62 -26.78
CA ILE A 22 -25.16 -38.83 -26.65
C ILE A 22 -25.63 -40.04 -25.81
N ALA A 23 -26.01 -39.85 -24.54
CA ALA A 23 -27.32 -39.43 -24.00
C ALA A 23 -28.42 -40.51 -24.06
N VAL A 24 -28.91 -40.94 -22.89
CA VAL A 24 -30.30 -40.82 -22.42
C VAL A 24 -30.43 -41.53 -21.06
N SER A 25 -30.82 -40.71 -20.08
CA SER A 25 -31.58 -40.94 -18.85
C SER A 25 -31.92 -42.36 -18.40
N SER A 26 -31.53 -42.67 -17.15
CA SER A 26 -32.39 -43.40 -16.22
C SER A 26 -32.34 -42.71 -14.86
N LEU A 27 -33.50 -42.23 -14.43
CA LEU A 27 -33.77 -41.65 -13.12
C LEU A 27 -33.68 -42.70 -12.00
N LEU A 28 -33.65 -42.17 -10.78
CA LEU A 28 -34.01 -42.75 -9.47
C LEU A 28 -32.83 -43.29 -8.65
N ILE A 29 -32.59 -42.93 -7.38
CA ILE A 29 -33.24 -42.08 -6.37
C ILE A 29 -32.10 -41.65 -5.42
N SER A 30 -32.01 -40.38 -5.05
CA SER A 30 -31.21 -39.94 -3.91
C SER A 30 -32.12 -39.13 -2.99
N CYS A 31 -32.15 -39.51 -1.72
CA CYS A 31 -32.91 -38.84 -0.66
C CYS A 31 -32.43 -37.39 -0.52
N SER A 32 -33.16 -36.45 -1.10
CA SER A 32 -33.17 -35.08 -0.62
C SER A 32 -33.92 -35.08 0.71
N ASN A 33 -33.24 -34.75 1.81
CA ASN A 33 -33.92 -34.10 2.92
C ASN A 33 -34.35 -32.74 2.36
N GLU A 34 -35.50 -32.70 1.68
CA GLU A 34 -36.16 -31.46 1.33
C GLU A 34 -36.51 -30.78 2.65
N VAL A 35 -35.77 -29.73 2.98
CA VAL A 35 -36.18 -28.77 3.99
C VAL A 35 -37.46 -28.16 3.44
N VAL A 36 -38.62 -28.67 3.90
CA VAL A 36 -39.92 -28.11 3.57
C VAL A 36 -39.88 -26.66 4.05
N ALA A 37 -39.87 -25.72 3.11
CA ALA A 37 -39.92 -24.30 3.44
C ALA A 37 -41.18 -24.06 4.29
N PRO A 38 -41.09 -23.32 5.41
CA PRO A 38 -42.25 -23.04 6.23
C PRO A 38 -43.36 -22.43 5.36
N GLN A 39 -44.58 -22.89 5.56
CA GLN A 39 -45.75 -22.34 4.88
C GLN A 39 -45.84 -20.85 5.24
N GLN A 40 -45.78 -19.99 4.21
CA GLN A 40 -45.86 -18.55 4.37
C GLN A 40 -47.33 -18.14 4.54
N GLU A 41 -47.64 -17.47 5.65
CA GLU A 41 -48.99 -17.02 6.01
C GLU A 41 -48.99 -15.50 6.28
N GLY A 42 -50.17 -14.92 6.53
CA GLY A 42 -50.35 -13.49 6.75
C GLY A 42 -50.30 -12.65 5.46
N ASN A 43 -50.38 -11.34 5.61
CA ASN A 43 -50.23 -10.34 4.55
C ASN A 43 -49.58 -9.07 5.13
N PRO A 44 -48.25 -9.07 5.35
CA PRO A 44 -47.57 -7.93 5.95
C PRO A 44 -47.73 -6.68 5.08
N THR A 45 -47.96 -5.54 5.72
CA THR A 45 -48.16 -4.24 5.06
C THR A 45 -47.24 -3.17 5.65
N ILE A 46 -46.80 -2.25 4.79
CA ILE A 46 -45.88 -1.16 5.12
C ILE A 46 -46.55 0.17 4.74
N GLN A 47 -46.74 1.04 5.73
CA GLN A 47 -47.20 2.41 5.55
C GLN A 47 -46.11 3.37 6.03
N ILE A 48 -45.58 4.15 5.08
CA ILE A 48 -44.62 5.22 5.34
C ILE A 48 -44.87 6.32 4.31
N GLU A 49 -44.81 7.56 4.77
CA GLU A 49 -44.87 8.75 3.93
C GLU A 49 -43.50 9.03 3.33
N ASN A 50 -43.47 9.52 2.08
CA ASN A 50 -42.20 9.93 1.50
C ASN A 50 -41.74 11.25 2.16
N GLN A 51 -40.71 11.14 3.00
CA GLN A 51 -40.13 12.26 3.76
C GLN A 51 -38.66 12.52 3.40
N PHE A 52 -38.15 11.88 2.35
CA PHE A 52 -36.72 11.83 2.04
C PHE A 52 -36.34 12.92 1.03
N ALA A 53 -36.25 14.15 1.53
CA ALA A 53 -35.73 15.32 0.81
C ALA A 53 -34.53 15.92 1.57
N ASP A 54 -33.70 16.71 0.87
CA ASP A 54 -32.52 17.37 1.44
C ASP A 54 -31.63 16.39 2.22
N VAL A 55 -31.23 15.30 1.57
CA VAL A 55 -30.41 14.23 2.16
C VAL A 55 -28.98 14.39 1.69
N HIS A 56 -28.06 14.37 2.64
CA HIS A 56 -26.64 14.57 2.36
C HIS A 56 -25.79 13.34 2.68
N PHE A 57 -24.65 13.21 2.00
CA PHE A 57 -23.64 12.24 2.40
C PHE A 57 -23.20 12.46 3.86
N GLY A 58 -23.21 11.40 4.66
CA GLY A 58 -22.89 11.43 6.09
C GLY A 58 -24.10 11.48 7.02
N ASP A 59 -25.30 11.75 6.50
CA ASP A 59 -26.51 11.87 7.31
C ASP A 59 -26.91 10.57 8.03
N LEU A 60 -27.59 10.73 9.16
CA LEU A 60 -28.37 9.70 9.82
C LEU A 60 -29.84 9.97 9.53
N LEU A 61 -30.35 9.40 8.44
CA LEU A 61 -31.68 9.66 7.93
C LEU A 61 -32.74 9.00 8.83
N PRO A 62 -33.59 9.76 9.56
CA PRO A 62 -34.64 9.19 10.37
C PRO A 62 -35.77 8.65 9.48
N PHE A 63 -36.45 7.61 9.97
CA PHE A 63 -37.67 7.09 9.37
C PHE A 63 -38.66 6.68 10.45
N GLU A 64 -39.94 6.72 10.08
CA GLU A 64 -41.05 6.22 10.87
C GLU A 64 -41.97 5.40 9.96
N VAL A 65 -42.21 4.14 10.32
CA VAL A 65 -42.95 3.17 9.50
C VAL A 65 -44.03 2.51 10.35
N THR A 66 -45.27 2.58 9.89
CA THR A 66 -46.37 1.80 10.44
C THR A 66 -46.47 0.46 9.71
N VAL A 67 -46.45 -0.63 10.48
CA VAL A 67 -46.48 -2.00 9.99
C VAL A 67 -47.66 -2.77 10.57
N ASN A 68 -48.27 -3.62 9.75
CA ASN A 68 -49.41 -4.44 10.17
C ASN A 68 -49.44 -5.78 9.43
N ASP A 69 -49.82 -6.85 10.14
CA ASP A 69 -50.08 -8.18 9.61
C ASP A 69 -51.11 -8.93 10.49
N ASP A 70 -51.72 -9.99 9.95
CA ASP A 70 -52.63 -10.90 10.66
C ASP A 70 -51.88 -11.97 11.49
N VAL A 71 -50.57 -12.10 11.25
CA VAL A 71 -49.64 -13.02 11.91
C VAL A 71 -48.57 -12.19 12.63
N PRO A 72 -48.01 -12.66 13.77
CA PRO A 72 -46.94 -11.93 14.45
C PRO A 72 -45.81 -11.51 13.52
N LEU A 73 -45.38 -10.26 13.68
CA LEU A 73 -44.30 -9.70 12.88
C LEU A 73 -42.94 -10.20 13.37
N SER A 74 -41.93 -10.07 12.50
CA SER A 74 -40.55 -10.43 12.79
C SER A 74 -39.63 -9.21 12.80
N THR A 75 -39.35 -8.65 11.63
CA THR A 75 -38.37 -7.57 11.49
C THR A 75 -38.79 -6.58 10.43
N LEU A 76 -38.51 -5.32 10.66
CA LEU A 76 -38.45 -4.27 9.65
C LEU A 76 -36.98 -3.98 9.37
N THR A 77 -36.57 -4.01 8.11
CA THR A 77 -35.21 -3.65 7.69
C THR A 77 -35.26 -2.50 6.71
N ALA A 78 -34.55 -1.41 7.01
CA ALA A 78 -34.22 -0.36 6.06
C ALA A 78 -32.88 -0.70 5.40
N ILE A 79 -32.82 -0.60 4.07
CA ILE A 79 -31.62 -0.87 3.28
C ILE A 79 -31.41 0.29 2.33
N PHE A 80 -30.23 0.90 2.37
CA PHE A 80 -29.85 2.00 1.49
C PHE A 80 -28.97 1.47 0.37
N TYR A 81 -29.37 1.72 -0.86
CA TYR A 81 -28.67 1.32 -2.06
C TYR A 81 -28.17 2.53 -2.83
N TYR A 82 -26.94 2.44 -3.34
CA TYR A 82 -26.44 3.36 -4.35
C TYR A 82 -26.21 2.58 -5.64
N GLY A 83 -27.04 2.84 -6.66
CA GLY A 83 -27.16 1.91 -7.79
C GLY A 83 -27.73 0.56 -7.32
N GLU A 84 -27.03 -0.53 -7.61
CA GLU A 84 -27.40 -1.90 -7.17
C GLU A 84 -26.69 -2.34 -5.89
N GLU A 85 -25.75 -1.54 -5.36
CA GLU A 85 -24.93 -1.88 -4.20
C GLU A 85 -25.62 -1.50 -2.90
N GLU A 86 -25.77 -2.46 -1.97
CA GLU A 86 -26.19 -2.20 -0.60
C GLU A 86 -25.05 -1.50 0.15
N VAL A 87 -25.26 -0.25 0.55
CA VAL A 87 -24.23 0.56 1.22
C VAL A 87 -24.53 0.80 2.70
N SER A 88 -25.76 0.56 3.16
CA SER A 88 -26.15 0.69 4.57
C SER A 88 -27.39 -0.16 4.89
N ARG A 89 -27.49 -0.64 6.14
CA ARG A 89 -28.60 -1.49 6.61
C ARG A 89 -28.91 -1.20 8.08
N THR A 90 -30.20 -1.06 8.39
CA THR A 90 -30.70 -1.01 9.76
C THR A 90 -31.87 -1.98 9.94
N THR A 91 -31.79 -2.87 10.92
CA THR A 91 -32.85 -3.85 11.22
C THR A 91 -33.44 -3.61 12.61
N ILE A 92 -34.76 -3.50 12.68
CA ILE A 92 -35.54 -3.34 13.90
C ILE A 92 -36.43 -4.58 14.10
N ARG A 93 -36.51 -5.06 15.34
CA ARG A 93 -37.44 -6.14 15.71
C ARG A 93 -38.86 -5.58 15.81
N THR A 94 -39.77 -6.11 15.01
CA THR A 94 -41.20 -5.74 15.00
C THR A 94 -42.01 -6.93 15.51
N LYS A 95 -42.35 -6.99 16.81
CA LYS A 95 -43.09 -8.16 17.36
C LYS A 95 -44.60 -8.06 17.14
N GLU A 96 -45.10 -6.83 17.12
CA GLU A 96 -46.52 -6.50 17.07
C GLU A 96 -46.78 -5.45 16.00
N ASN A 97 -48.05 -5.31 15.60
CA ASN A 97 -48.47 -4.24 14.71
C ASN A 97 -48.28 -2.88 15.40
N GLY A 98 -47.92 -1.86 14.65
CA GLY A 98 -47.69 -0.53 15.21
C GLY A 98 -46.71 0.29 14.40
N THR A 99 -46.31 1.42 14.98
CA THR A 99 -45.35 2.35 14.39
C THR A 99 -43.97 2.14 15.00
N TYR A 100 -42.97 2.05 14.13
CA TYR A 100 -41.57 1.87 14.49
C TYR A 100 -40.73 2.97 13.87
N SER A 101 -39.82 3.53 14.65
CA SER A 101 -38.91 4.59 14.21
C SER A 101 -37.47 4.15 14.33
N GLY A 102 -36.61 4.67 13.45
CA GLY A 102 -35.18 4.37 13.44
C GLY A 102 -34.43 5.36 12.56
N THR A 103 -33.13 5.09 12.38
CA THR A 103 -32.24 5.88 11.52
C THR A 103 -31.46 4.96 10.61
N ILE A 104 -31.16 5.40 9.40
CA ILE A 104 -30.23 4.71 8.50
C ILE A 104 -29.11 5.67 8.08
N GLU A 105 -27.87 5.20 8.12
CA GLU A 105 -26.72 6.01 7.68
C GLU A 105 -26.70 6.13 6.15
N VAL A 106 -26.47 7.36 5.66
CA VAL A 106 -26.12 7.68 4.28
C VAL A 106 -24.60 7.76 4.20
N PRO A 107 -23.90 6.75 3.63
CA PRO A 107 -22.45 6.71 3.72
C PRO A 107 -21.76 7.86 2.99
N TYR A 108 -20.70 8.41 3.58
CA TYR A 108 -19.81 9.35 2.92
C TYR A 108 -18.55 8.59 2.45
N ARG A 109 -18.33 8.56 1.14
CA ARG A 109 -17.13 7.98 0.53
C ARG A 109 -16.50 8.95 -0.47
N LYS A 110 -15.18 8.80 -0.66
CA LYS A 110 -14.40 9.60 -1.60
C LYS A 110 -14.93 9.45 -3.02
N GLY A 111 -15.14 10.57 -3.70
CA GLY A 111 -15.42 10.65 -5.13
C GLY A 111 -16.83 10.24 -5.55
N ILE A 112 -17.75 10.03 -4.60
CA ILE A 112 -19.14 9.71 -4.95
C ILE A 112 -19.81 10.98 -5.52
N PRO A 113 -20.37 10.92 -6.74
CA PRO A 113 -21.09 12.05 -7.33
C PRO A 113 -22.46 12.21 -6.66
N ASP A 114 -23.06 13.39 -6.79
CA ASP A 114 -24.46 13.58 -6.42
C ASP A 114 -25.36 12.71 -7.32
N GLY A 115 -26.49 12.27 -6.79
CA GLY A 115 -27.35 11.36 -7.52
C GLY A 115 -28.61 10.94 -6.76
N THR A 116 -29.22 9.86 -7.22
CA THR A 116 -30.43 9.29 -6.61
C THR A 116 -30.12 7.88 -6.11
N ALA A 117 -30.25 7.69 -4.80
CA ALA A 117 -30.16 6.42 -4.12
C ALA A 117 -31.55 5.76 -4.00
N THR A 118 -31.58 4.47 -3.63
CA THR A 118 -32.82 3.76 -3.30
C THR A 118 -32.83 3.39 -1.82
N LEU A 119 -33.87 3.80 -1.09
CA LEU A 119 -34.13 3.34 0.27
C LEU A 119 -35.27 2.33 0.25
N GLU A 120 -34.94 1.06 0.53
CA GLU A 120 -35.91 -0.04 0.60
C GLU A 120 -36.23 -0.39 2.06
N PHE A 121 -37.51 -0.53 2.36
CA PHE A 121 -38.02 -1.09 3.61
C PHE A 121 -38.55 -2.51 3.35
N VAL A 122 -38.00 -3.49 4.05
CA VAL A 122 -38.40 -4.90 3.99
C VAL A 122 -38.98 -5.33 5.33
N LEU A 123 -40.28 -5.61 5.37
CA LEU A 123 -40.99 -6.17 6.50
C LEU A 123 -41.09 -7.68 6.36
N VAL A 124 -40.78 -8.40 7.43
CA VAL A 124 -40.85 -9.87 7.49
C VAL A 124 -41.73 -10.27 8.68
N ASN A 125 -42.62 -11.23 8.50
CA ASN A 125 -43.39 -11.83 9.59
C ASN A 125 -42.77 -13.14 10.12
N THR A 126 -43.34 -13.75 11.17
CA THR A 126 -42.77 -14.98 11.76
C THR A 126 -42.83 -16.21 10.86
N THR A 127 -43.63 -16.19 9.79
CA THR A 127 -43.69 -17.26 8.78
C THR A 127 -42.75 -17.00 7.58
N LEU A 128 -41.90 -15.97 7.68
CA LEU A 128 -40.94 -15.54 6.65
C LEU A 128 -41.58 -14.91 5.40
N LYS A 129 -42.88 -14.60 5.42
CA LYS A 129 -43.51 -13.82 4.35
C LYS A 129 -43.02 -12.38 4.41
N LYS A 130 -42.78 -11.77 3.24
CA LYS A 130 -42.19 -10.43 3.11
C LYS A 130 -43.13 -9.45 2.42
N ALA A 131 -43.01 -8.18 2.80
CA ALA A 131 -43.47 -7.04 2.03
C ALA A 131 -42.32 -6.04 1.90
N SER A 132 -42.21 -5.39 0.74
CA SER A 132 -41.17 -4.38 0.47
C SER A 132 -41.80 -3.07 -0.01
N ARG A 133 -41.15 -1.95 0.29
CA ARG A 133 -41.48 -0.64 -0.27
C ARG A 133 -40.20 0.17 -0.46
N SER A 134 -40.02 0.75 -1.64
CA SER A 134 -38.82 1.51 -2.00
C SER A 134 -39.12 2.97 -2.29
N PHE A 135 -38.15 3.82 -2.04
CA PHE A 135 -38.17 5.25 -2.30
C PHE A 135 -36.91 5.69 -3.02
N ASP A 136 -37.07 6.57 -3.99
CA ASP A 136 -35.98 7.31 -4.59
C ASP A 136 -35.57 8.44 -3.65
N VAL A 137 -34.30 8.49 -3.28
CA VAL A 137 -33.74 9.48 -2.35
C VAL A 137 -32.67 10.27 -3.09
N PRO A 138 -32.92 11.54 -3.45
CA PRO A 138 -31.87 12.42 -3.94
C PRO A 138 -30.81 12.61 -2.84
N VAL A 139 -29.55 12.38 -3.17
CA VAL A 139 -28.41 12.54 -2.26
C VAL A 139 -27.37 13.45 -2.90
N GLU A 140 -26.93 14.45 -2.15
CA GLU A 140 -25.89 15.36 -2.56
C GLU A 140 -24.86 15.60 -1.46
N LEU A 141 -23.71 16.19 -1.83
CA LEU A 141 -22.78 16.68 -0.83
C LEU A 141 -23.38 17.90 -0.11
N ALA A 142 -23.34 17.91 1.22
CA ALA A 142 -23.83 19.03 1.99
C ALA A 142 -23.09 20.33 1.63
N PRO A 143 -23.81 21.47 1.50
CA PRO A 143 -23.21 22.77 1.24
C PRO A 143 -22.61 23.34 2.54
N TYR A 144 -21.49 22.76 3.01
CA TYR A 144 -20.87 23.21 4.25
C TYR A 144 -20.50 24.70 4.17
N PRO A 145 -20.91 25.54 5.14
CA PRO A 145 -20.54 26.95 5.14
C PRO A 145 -19.04 27.14 5.42
N TYR A 146 -18.43 26.17 6.10
CA TYR A 146 -17.00 26.06 6.37
C TYR A 146 -16.69 24.61 6.78
N LEU A 147 -15.41 24.23 6.70
CA LEU A 147 -14.86 23.07 7.41
C LEU A 147 -13.94 23.56 8.54
N ILE A 148 -13.42 22.65 9.36
CA ILE A 148 -12.54 22.99 10.48
C ILE A 148 -11.25 22.19 10.34
N LEU A 149 -10.13 22.88 10.17
CA LEU A 149 -8.80 22.31 10.28
C LEU A 149 -8.41 22.27 11.75
N VAL A 150 -8.14 21.09 12.30
CA VAL A 150 -7.83 20.89 13.72
C VAL A 150 -6.39 20.42 13.88
N THR A 151 -5.61 21.21 14.61
CA THR A 151 -4.24 20.88 15.04
C THR A 151 -4.25 20.53 16.52
N LEU A 152 -3.11 20.08 17.05
CA LEU A 152 -2.95 19.83 18.49
C LEU A 152 -3.32 21.04 19.38
N ASN A 153 -3.00 22.26 18.94
CA ASN A 153 -3.06 23.47 19.78
C ASN A 153 -4.15 24.47 19.36
N ALA A 154 -4.76 24.30 18.18
CA ALA A 154 -5.67 25.28 17.60
C ALA A 154 -6.63 24.64 16.59
N SER A 155 -7.69 25.37 16.25
CA SER A 155 -8.59 25.05 15.15
C SER A 155 -8.81 26.27 14.27
N TYR A 156 -8.86 26.05 12.97
CA TYR A 156 -8.96 27.11 11.97
C TYR A 156 -10.16 26.85 11.05
N PRO A 157 -11.01 27.85 10.78
CA PRO A 157 -12.07 27.70 9.79
C PRO A 157 -11.47 27.57 8.39
N MET A 158 -11.94 26.59 7.63
CA MET A 158 -11.67 26.46 6.20
C MET A 158 -12.88 26.97 5.43
N LEU A 159 -12.73 28.05 4.67
CA LEU A 159 -13.83 28.68 3.94
C LEU A 159 -13.89 28.18 2.48
N PRO A 160 -15.08 28.12 1.85
CA PRO A 160 -15.20 27.79 0.43
C PRO A 160 -14.34 28.70 -0.45
N THR A 161 -13.60 28.11 -1.40
CA THR A 161 -12.72 28.88 -2.31
C THR A 161 -13.46 29.44 -3.53
N GLY A 162 -14.70 28.98 -3.77
CA GLY A 162 -15.45 29.21 -5.00
C GLY A 162 -15.21 28.16 -6.08
N ARG A 163 -14.25 27.24 -5.89
CA ARG A 163 -14.17 26.00 -6.68
C ARG A 163 -15.10 24.93 -6.09
N PRO A 164 -15.63 24.01 -6.92
CA PRO A 164 -16.52 22.96 -6.44
C PRO A 164 -15.90 22.16 -5.28
N ASP A 165 -16.63 22.10 -4.17
CA ASP A 165 -16.33 21.32 -2.97
C ASP A 165 -14.98 21.63 -2.29
N GLU A 166 -14.29 22.71 -2.68
CA GLU A 166 -12.96 23.06 -2.19
C GLU A 166 -13.03 24.13 -1.09
N TYR A 167 -12.32 23.86 0.01
CA TYR A 167 -12.24 24.72 1.20
C TYR A 167 -10.78 25.05 1.50
N THR A 168 -10.54 26.22 2.09
CA THR A 168 -9.19 26.63 2.49
C THR A 168 -9.14 27.35 3.84
N ALA A 169 -8.13 27.01 4.64
CA ALA A 169 -7.67 27.84 5.76
C ALA A 169 -6.37 28.53 5.35
N THR A 170 -6.35 29.86 5.38
CA THR A 170 -5.15 30.66 5.09
C THR A 170 -4.79 31.47 6.32
N GLU A 171 -3.69 31.10 6.96
CA GLU A 171 -3.29 31.69 8.25
C GLU A 171 -1.77 31.79 8.34
N ALA A 172 -1.29 32.64 9.24
CA ALA A 172 0.10 32.64 9.66
C ALA A 172 0.34 31.47 10.63
N PHE A 173 0.39 30.26 10.09
CA PHE A 173 0.57 29.04 10.87
C PHE A 173 1.93 29.04 11.62
N PRO A 174 2.01 28.38 12.77
CA PRO A 174 3.17 28.47 13.66
C PRO A 174 4.45 27.82 13.10
N SER A 175 4.33 27.00 12.06
CA SER A 175 5.37 26.14 11.52
C SER A 175 5.08 25.85 10.04
N SER A 176 6.13 25.51 9.27
CA SER A 176 5.99 24.98 7.91
C SER A 176 5.37 23.58 7.92
N GLU A 177 5.62 22.77 8.94
CA GLU A 177 4.92 21.51 9.19
C GLU A 177 3.67 21.76 10.03
N LEU A 178 2.53 21.20 9.61
CA LEU A 178 1.24 21.41 10.26
C LEU A 178 0.45 20.11 10.34
N PRO A 179 0.84 19.19 11.24
CA PRO A 179 0.05 18.00 11.49
C PRO A 179 -1.37 18.39 11.94
N ALA A 180 -2.37 17.91 11.20
CA ALA A 180 -3.77 18.29 11.41
C ALA A 180 -4.74 17.24 10.89
N TYR A 181 -5.97 17.23 11.37
CA TYR A 181 -7.08 16.53 10.72
C TYR A 181 -8.19 17.54 10.41
N ILE A 182 -9.13 17.17 9.54
CA ILE A 182 -10.23 18.05 9.13
C ILE A 182 -11.53 17.50 9.69
N LYS A 183 -12.49 18.38 10.01
CA LYS A 183 -13.85 17.98 10.36
C LYS A 183 -14.92 18.89 9.81
N THR A 184 -16.11 18.36 9.61
CA THR A 184 -17.30 19.13 9.20
C THR A 184 -18.02 19.74 10.40
N PRO A 185 -18.74 20.86 10.23
CA PRO A 185 -19.81 21.22 11.14
C PRO A 185 -21.02 20.30 10.93
N VAL A 186 -21.92 20.28 11.91
CA VAL A 186 -23.28 19.72 11.76
C VAL A 186 -24.15 20.81 11.13
N VAL A 187 -24.73 20.53 9.95
CA VAL A 187 -25.49 21.54 9.16
C VAL A 187 -26.99 21.52 9.39
N ASP A 188 -27.55 20.36 9.78
CA ASP A 188 -28.97 20.17 10.07
C ASP A 188 -29.17 19.04 11.11
N GLU A 189 -30.42 18.67 11.37
CA GLU A 189 -30.78 17.64 12.36
C GLU A 189 -30.44 16.20 11.92
N LYS A 190 -30.23 15.96 10.63
CA LYS A 190 -29.86 14.64 10.06
C LYS A 190 -28.35 14.48 10.03
N GLY A 191 -27.62 15.58 9.88
CA GLY A 191 -26.17 15.61 9.76
C GLY A 191 -25.44 15.22 11.05
N ARG A 192 -24.15 14.95 10.89
CA ARG A 192 -23.22 14.65 11.99
C ARG A 192 -21.86 15.30 11.75
N GLU A 193 -21.06 15.40 12.81
CA GLU A 193 -19.63 15.74 12.66
C GLU A 193 -18.93 14.56 11.98
N MET A 194 -18.33 14.83 10.82
CA MET A 194 -17.45 13.89 10.15
C MET A 194 -16.01 14.35 10.30
N VAL A 195 -15.09 13.39 10.37
CA VAL A 195 -13.66 13.65 10.52
C VAL A 195 -12.93 13.04 9.34
N PHE A 196 -11.89 13.72 8.88
CA PHE A 196 -11.03 13.30 7.79
C PHE A 196 -9.58 13.38 8.25
N GLY A 197 -8.89 12.25 8.20
CA GLY A 197 -7.52 12.12 8.69
C GLY A 197 -6.69 11.22 7.79
N TRP A 198 -5.40 11.12 8.09
CA TRP A 198 -4.46 10.34 7.31
C TRP A 198 -4.64 8.83 7.49
N ASP A 199 -4.49 8.08 6.41
CA ASP A 199 -4.27 6.64 6.42
C ASP A 199 -2.88 6.36 5.84
N GLU A 200 -1.94 5.96 6.70
CA GLU A 200 -0.57 5.64 6.29
C GLU A 200 -0.52 4.45 5.32
N GLY A 201 -1.48 3.52 5.38
CA GLY A 201 -1.51 2.33 4.53
C GLY A 201 -1.79 2.64 3.05
N VAL A 202 -2.48 3.75 2.78
CA VAL A 202 -2.80 4.20 1.41
C VAL A 202 -2.24 5.59 1.07
N ALA A 203 -1.52 6.22 2.01
CA ALA A 203 -0.93 7.56 1.89
C ALA A 203 -1.94 8.60 1.38
N ALA A 204 -3.14 8.57 1.97
CA ALA A 204 -4.23 9.44 1.57
C ALA A 204 -5.14 9.76 2.75
N VAL A 205 -5.98 10.79 2.57
CA VAL A 205 -7.02 11.14 3.53
C VAL A 205 -8.21 10.19 3.41
N VAL A 206 -8.73 9.75 4.54
CA VAL A 206 -9.93 8.91 4.66
C VAL A 206 -10.92 9.53 5.66
N GLU A 207 -12.21 9.25 5.47
CA GLU A 207 -13.25 9.60 6.45
C GLU A 207 -13.18 8.68 7.68
N GLY A 208 -13.54 9.20 8.85
CA GLY A 208 -13.55 8.49 10.12
C GLY A 208 -12.21 8.45 10.85
N SER A 209 -11.12 8.90 10.23
CA SER A 209 -9.79 9.00 10.85
C SER A 209 -9.56 10.36 11.52
N ARG A 210 -8.88 10.34 12.67
CA ARG A 210 -8.30 11.54 13.33
C ARG A 210 -6.78 11.57 13.29
N SER A 211 -6.16 10.63 12.58
CA SER A 211 -4.71 10.65 12.37
C SER A 211 -4.31 11.90 11.61
N GLU A 212 -3.20 12.49 12.01
CA GLU A 212 -2.73 13.76 11.48
C GLU A 212 -2.25 13.61 10.03
N ILE A 213 -2.79 14.46 9.16
CA ILE A 213 -2.36 14.67 7.78
C ILE A 213 -1.03 15.44 7.82
N PRO A 214 0.03 14.95 7.15
CA PRO A 214 1.36 15.52 7.22
C PRO A 214 1.50 16.74 6.30
N TYR A 215 0.72 17.80 6.55
CA TYR A 215 0.85 19.04 5.78
C TYR A 215 2.23 19.65 5.98
N ALA A 216 2.83 20.10 4.89
CA ALA A 216 4.11 20.78 4.90
C ALA A 216 4.17 21.84 3.80
N SER A 217 4.46 23.07 4.20
CA SER A 217 4.69 24.22 3.33
C SER A 217 6.18 24.41 3.06
N PRO A 218 6.60 24.80 1.84
CA PRO A 218 8.01 25.07 1.52
C PRO A 218 8.59 26.28 2.28
N ALA A 219 7.74 27.17 2.80
CA ALA A 219 8.14 28.31 3.61
C ALA A 219 7.20 28.51 4.80
N GLY A 220 7.76 28.94 5.93
CA GLY A 220 6.97 29.35 7.10
C GLY A 220 6.26 30.69 6.88
N GLY A 221 5.36 31.03 7.81
CA GLY A 221 4.56 32.26 7.74
C GLY A 221 3.14 32.00 7.24
N THR A 222 2.60 32.91 6.43
CA THR A 222 1.24 32.75 5.90
C THR A 222 1.22 31.80 4.71
N TYR A 223 0.46 30.71 4.84
CA TYR A 223 0.18 29.79 3.74
C TYR A 223 -1.24 29.24 3.85
N SER A 224 -1.69 28.56 2.80
CA SER A 224 -3.05 28.02 2.68
C SER A 224 -3.02 26.51 2.76
N VAL A 225 -3.86 25.93 3.63
CA VAL A 225 -4.23 24.50 3.58
C VAL A 225 -5.52 24.38 2.81
N THR A 226 -5.59 23.46 1.84
CA THR A 226 -6.80 23.23 1.02
C THR A 226 -7.33 21.82 1.22
N PHE A 227 -8.63 21.63 1.08
CA PHE A 227 -9.27 20.32 1.10
C PHE A 227 -10.49 20.32 0.20
N ASN A 228 -10.59 19.31 -0.67
CA ASN A 228 -11.78 19.05 -1.45
C ASN A 228 -12.64 18.00 -0.75
N ALA A 229 -13.84 18.39 -0.32
CA ALA A 229 -14.75 17.53 0.42
C ALA A 229 -15.21 16.32 -0.40
N ARG A 230 -15.28 16.38 -1.72
CA ARG A 230 -15.67 15.23 -2.55
C ARG A 230 -14.50 14.28 -2.83
N THR A 231 -13.37 14.81 -3.30
CA THR A 231 -12.22 14.00 -3.75
C THR A 231 -11.24 13.66 -2.63
N PHE A 232 -11.37 14.31 -1.46
CA PHE A 232 -10.42 14.28 -0.35
C PHE A 232 -9.01 14.72 -0.75
N GLU A 233 -8.85 15.39 -1.89
CA GLU A 233 -7.58 15.99 -2.27
C GLU A 233 -7.27 17.16 -1.35
N THR A 234 -6.02 17.25 -0.93
CA THR A 234 -5.60 18.21 0.10
C THR A 234 -4.14 18.58 -0.06
N GLY A 235 -3.72 19.66 0.60
CA GLY A 235 -2.33 20.12 0.61
C GLY A 235 -2.16 21.37 1.47
N PRO A 236 -0.94 21.90 1.59
CA PRO A 236 0.26 21.50 0.85
C PRO A 236 0.95 20.29 1.48
N PHE A 237 1.66 19.53 0.66
CA PHE A 237 2.58 18.50 1.10
C PHE A 237 4.01 18.90 0.75
N PHE A 238 4.98 18.33 1.46
CA PHE A 238 6.37 18.48 1.10
C PHE A 238 6.59 17.90 -0.31
N GLU A 239 7.31 18.62 -1.17
CA GLU A 239 7.53 18.21 -2.55
C GLU A 239 9.01 17.91 -2.76
N LEU A 240 9.27 16.74 -3.34
CA LEU A 240 10.59 16.36 -3.85
C LEU A 240 10.52 16.23 -5.37
N VAL A 241 11.54 16.75 -6.05
CA VAL A 241 11.61 16.75 -7.51
C VAL A 241 12.94 16.14 -7.93
N LEU A 242 12.89 15.11 -8.78
CA LEU A 242 14.06 14.49 -9.39
C LEU A 242 14.00 14.72 -10.91
N ASN A 243 15.03 15.35 -11.48
CA ASN A 243 15.11 15.67 -12.91
C ASN A 243 13.86 16.42 -13.43
N GLY A 244 13.40 17.39 -12.66
CA GLY A 244 12.21 18.18 -12.97
C GLY A 244 10.87 17.45 -12.82
N GLN A 245 10.86 16.20 -12.33
CA GLN A 245 9.65 15.41 -12.11
C GLN A 245 9.33 15.25 -10.62
N LYS A 246 8.09 15.54 -10.22
CA LYS A 246 7.62 15.38 -8.84
C LYS A 246 7.60 13.91 -8.44
N MET A 247 8.13 13.62 -7.26
CA MET A 247 8.03 12.32 -6.63
C MET A 247 6.67 12.16 -5.94
N SER A 248 6.13 10.94 -5.93
CA SER A 248 4.91 10.60 -5.20
C SER A 248 5.24 10.31 -3.73
N MET A 249 4.49 10.90 -2.80
CA MET A 249 4.53 10.50 -1.39
C MET A 249 4.08 9.04 -1.26
N VAL A 250 4.91 8.22 -0.60
CA VAL A 250 4.59 6.83 -0.25
C VAL A 250 4.10 6.75 1.19
N ASP A 251 4.72 7.55 2.06
CA ASP A 251 4.32 7.83 3.43
C ASP A 251 4.96 9.16 3.84
N LYS A 252 4.79 9.57 5.10
CA LYS A 252 5.32 10.86 5.60
C LYS A 252 6.84 11.01 5.45
N ASP A 253 7.59 9.91 5.45
CA ASP A 253 9.05 9.89 5.44
C ASP A 253 9.63 9.48 4.07
N ASN A 254 8.82 8.89 3.18
CA ASN A 254 9.29 8.31 1.92
C ASN A 254 8.58 8.88 0.69
N TYR A 255 9.36 9.29 -0.30
CA TYR A 255 8.90 9.77 -1.60
C TYR A 255 9.52 8.92 -2.70
N ARG A 256 8.75 8.63 -3.75
CA ARG A 256 9.16 7.66 -4.78
C ARG A 256 8.86 8.16 -6.19
N ILE A 257 9.75 7.85 -7.11
CA ILE A 257 9.54 8.01 -8.54
C ILE A 257 10.14 6.83 -9.31
N ASP A 258 9.44 6.39 -10.35
CA ASP A 258 9.98 5.45 -11.35
C ASP A 258 10.36 6.27 -12.59
N ILE A 259 11.64 6.32 -12.93
CA ILE A 259 12.21 7.25 -13.93
C ILE A 259 13.26 6.56 -14.81
N ASP A 260 13.36 6.99 -16.06
CA ASP A 260 14.45 6.59 -16.95
C ASP A 260 15.67 7.50 -16.72
N LEU A 261 16.80 6.89 -16.36
CA LEU A 261 18.07 7.58 -16.14
C LEU A 261 19.09 7.19 -17.21
N THR A 262 19.91 8.14 -17.62
CA THR A 262 20.95 7.95 -18.64
C THR A 262 22.32 7.91 -17.98
N GLN A 263 23.14 6.93 -18.34
CA GLN A 263 24.52 6.83 -17.89
C GLN A 263 25.31 8.10 -18.24
N GLY A 264 26.02 8.66 -17.26
CA GLY A 264 26.75 9.92 -17.39
C GLY A 264 25.83 11.15 -17.46
N GLY A 265 24.52 10.97 -17.32
CA GLY A 265 23.54 12.05 -17.27
C GLY A 265 23.63 12.81 -15.95
N GLU A 266 23.31 14.10 -16.01
CA GLU A 266 23.21 14.95 -14.82
C GLU A 266 21.90 14.66 -14.06
N ILE A 267 21.99 14.72 -12.74
CA ILE A 267 20.90 14.51 -11.80
C ILE A 267 20.66 15.82 -11.07
N THR A 268 19.42 16.28 -11.11
CA THR A 268 18.94 17.42 -10.33
C THR A 268 17.95 16.93 -9.30
N PHE A 269 18.13 17.39 -8.06
CA PHE A 269 17.26 17.03 -6.96
C PHE A 269 16.87 18.28 -6.17
N GLU A 270 15.57 18.54 -6.06
CA GLU A 270 15.02 19.72 -5.40
C GLU A 270 14.11 19.34 -4.23
N GLY A 271 14.02 20.23 -3.24
CA GLY A 271 13.17 20.12 -2.06
C GLY A 271 13.93 19.92 -0.75
N MET A 272 15.11 19.30 -0.78
CA MET A 272 15.97 19.11 0.40
C MET A 272 17.46 19.08 0.02
N THR A 273 18.32 19.54 0.93
CA THR A 273 19.78 19.52 0.82
C THR A 273 20.40 18.37 1.64
N ASP A 274 21.69 18.10 1.44
CA ASP A 274 22.50 17.21 2.30
C ASP A 274 22.11 15.72 2.27
N TRP A 275 21.67 15.23 1.12
CA TRP A 275 21.47 13.81 0.88
C TRP A 275 22.77 13.01 1.00
N TRP A 276 22.70 11.85 1.66
CA TRP A 276 23.70 10.80 1.53
C TRP A 276 23.69 10.27 0.10
N ILE A 277 24.80 10.50 -0.59
CA ILE A 277 24.99 10.16 -1.98
C ILE A 277 25.66 8.79 -2.06
N ASP A 278 24.97 7.84 -2.69
CA ASP A 278 25.54 6.52 -2.93
C ASP A 278 26.64 6.61 -4.01
N PRO A 279 27.92 6.34 -3.67
CA PRO A 279 29.03 6.49 -4.61
C PRO A 279 29.00 5.47 -5.76
N ASP A 280 28.15 4.44 -5.69
CA ASP A 280 27.97 3.50 -6.80
C ASP A 280 26.98 4.02 -7.85
N TYR A 281 26.06 4.91 -7.45
CA TYR A 281 25.01 5.44 -8.31
C TYR A 281 25.32 6.86 -8.79
N PHE A 282 26.02 7.65 -7.97
CA PHE A 282 26.17 9.07 -8.19
C PHE A 282 27.59 9.56 -7.87
N VAL A 283 28.05 10.57 -8.61
CA VAL A 283 29.22 11.37 -8.28
C VAL A 283 28.81 12.82 -8.16
N ALA A 284 29.15 13.46 -7.05
CA ALA A 284 28.96 14.88 -6.85
C ALA A 284 30.26 15.66 -7.11
N GLU A 285 30.20 16.64 -8.01
CA GLU A 285 31.28 17.58 -8.33
C GLU A 285 30.76 19.01 -8.15
N GLY A 286 30.89 19.55 -6.93
CA GLY A 286 30.18 20.77 -6.55
C GLY A 286 28.67 20.53 -6.53
N ASP A 287 27.90 21.37 -7.22
CA ASP A 287 26.43 21.26 -7.31
C ASP A 287 25.97 20.22 -8.36
N LYS A 288 26.91 19.69 -9.16
CA LYS A 288 26.59 18.74 -10.23
C LYS A 288 26.61 17.32 -9.70
N ILE A 289 25.50 16.60 -9.82
CA ILE A 289 25.42 15.17 -9.54
C ILE A 289 25.35 14.40 -10.88
N THR A 290 26.20 13.40 -11.07
CA THR A 290 26.23 12.59 -12.31
C THR A 290 25.85 11.14 -12.01
N PHE A 291 24.94 10.57 -12.81
CA PHE A 291 24.52 9.18 -12.71
C PHE A 291 25.56 8.22 -13.33
N LEU A 292 26.03 7.23 -12.57
CA LEU A 292 27.08 6.29 -12.99
C LEU A 292 26.60 5.01 -13.68
N PRO A 293 25.52 4.34 -13.23
CA PRO A 293 25.10 3.05 -13.79
C PRO A 293 24.68 3.13 -15.25
N ILE A 294 24.53 1.96 -15.88
CA ILE A 294 24.01 1.87 -17.26
C ILE A 294 22.65 2.55 -17.40
N SER A 295 22.37 3.12 -18.56
CA SER A 295 21.07 3.73 -18.85
C SER A 295 19.94 2.71 -18.72
N GLY A 296 18.80 3.12 -18.15
CA GLY A 296 17.67 2.23 -17.93
C GLY A 296 16.61 2.86 -17.03
N ARG A 297 15.62 2.04 -16.65
CA ARG A 297 14.54 2.44 -15.75
C ARG A 297 14.90 2.12 -14.31
N TYR A 298 14.69 3.08 -13.42
CA TYR A 298 15.02 2.98 -12.02
C TYR A 298 13.86 3.45 -11.15
N ARG A 299 13.72 2.84 -9.98
CA ARG A 299 12.94 3.36 -8.88
C ARG A 299 13.87 4.11 -7.95
N VAL A 300 13.60 5.39 -7.74
CA VAL A 300 14.31 6.21 -6.75
C VAL A 300 13.35 6.49 -5.61
N THR A 301 13.75 6.09 -4.39
CA THR A 301 13.01 6.40 -3.16
C THR A 301 13.87 7.30 -2.29
N ALA A 302 13.38 8.49 -2.00
CA ALA A 302 13.96 9.44 -1.07
C ALA A 302 13.39 9.20 0.32
N ASN A 303 14.25 9.00 1.31
CA ASN A 303 13.87 8.88 2.71
C ASN A 303 14.33 10.13 3.47
N LEU A 304 13.37 10.90 3.99
CA LEU A 304 13.61 12.18 4.66
C LEU A 304 14.33 12.02 6.00
N VAL A 305 14.12 10.92 6.72
CA VAL A 305 14.72 10.69 8.04
C VAL A 305 16.20 10.33 7.93
N LEU A 306 16.53 9.53 6.91
CA LEU A 306 17.89 9.05 6.65
C LEU A 306 18.67 9.99 5.73
N ASN A 307 18.03 11.03 5.18
CA ASN A 307 18.54 11.84 4.07
C ASN A 307 19.14 10.94 2.97
N TRP A 308 18.42 9.91 2.53
CA TRP A 308 18.97 8.89 1.62
C TRP A 308 18.15 8.71 0.36
N LEU A 309 18.82 8.63 -0.79
CA LEU A 309 18.24 8.19 -2.06
C LEU A 309 18.55 6.69 -2.30
N ARG A 310 17.54 5.85 -2.12
CA ARG A 310 17.59 4.44 -2.54
C ARG A 310 17.32 4.34 -4.03
N VAL A 311 18.23 3.74 -4.78
CA VAL A 311 18.07 3.53 -6.23
C VAL A 311 17.99 2.04 -6.54
N GLU A 312 16.98 1.64 -7.30
CA GLU A 312 16.67 0.24 -7.58
C GLU A 312 16.37 0.04 -9.05
N VAL A 313 17.01 -0.94 -9.69
CA VAL A 313 16.83 -1.21 -11.13
C VAL A 313 15.42 -1.81 -11.37
N LEU A 314 14.72 -1.31 -12.39
CA LEU A 314 13.43 -1.82 -12.80
C LEU A 314 13.51 -2.55 -14.16
N SER A 315 12.64 -3.55 -14.32
CA SER A 315 12.30 -4.17 -15.60
C SER A 315 10.81 -3.99 -15.84
N GLY A 316 10.45 -2.99 -16.64
CA GLY A 316 9.06 -2.53 -16.74
C GLY A 316 8.62 -1.86 -15.43
N ALA A 317 7.52 -2.33 -14.83
CA ALA A 317 7.01 -1.82 -13.55
C ALA A 317 7.54 -2.58 -12.32
N ASN A 318 8.28 -3.68 -12.53
CA ASN A 318 8.75 -4.57 -11.46
C ASN A 318 10.24 -4.34 -11.19
N TYR A 319 10.69 -4.69 -9.98
CA TYR A 319 12.12 -4.79 -9.68
C TYR A 319 12.79 -5.75 -10.67
N ALA A 320 13.98 -5.38 -11.15
CA ALA A 320 14.75 -6.24 -12.02
C ALA A 320 15.30 -7.46 -11.25
N SER A 321 15.35 -8.59 -11.94
CA SER A 321 16.05 -9.80 -11.48
C SER A 321 17.23 -10.07 -12.40
N LEU A 322 18.24 -10.78 -11.90
CA LEU A 322 19.34 -11.30 -12.70
C LEU A 322 18.79 -12.27 -13.75
N GLN A 323 19.15 -12.03 -15.00
CA GLN A 323 18.75 -12.84 -16.16
C GLN A 323 19.79 -13.93 -16.45
N PRO A 324 19.40 -15.03 -17.13
CA PRO A 324 20.34 -16.10 -17.48
C PRO A 324 21.54 -15.66 -18.32
N ASP A 325 21.42 -14.57 -19.08
CA ASP A 325 22.52 -14.00 -19.87
C ASP A 325 23.48 -13.11 -19.06
N GLY A 326 23.21 -12.93 -17.76
CA GLY A 326 23.99 -12.11 -16.83
C GLY A 326 23.63 -10.62 -16.83
N THR A 327 22.55 -10.22 -17.51
CA THR A 327 21.98 -8.86 -17.44
C THR A 327 20.96 -8.72 -16.29
N GLY A 328 20.50 -7.51 -15.98
CA GLY A 328 19.57 -7.23 -14.89
C GLY A 328 20.25 -6.54 -13.72
N THR A 329 20.10 -7.09 -12.51
CA THR A 329 20.78 -6.61 -11.30
C THR A 329 20.99 -7.74 -10.28
N ILE A 330 21.84 -7.49 -9.29
CA ILE A 330 22.10 -8.37 -8.16
C ILE A 330 21.61 -7.67 -6.88
N TRP A 331 21.02 -8.44 -5.97
CA TRP A 331 20.48 -7.96 -4.71
C TRP A 331 21.32 -8.44 -3.53
N VAL A 332 21.51 -7.60 -2.52
CA VAL A 332 22.27 -7.93 -1.31
C VAL A 332 21.32 -8.06 -0.13
N ILE A 333 21.31 -9.23 0.51
CA ILE A 333 20.47 -9.56 1.66
C ILE A 333 21.35 -10.21 2.73
N GLY A 334 21.13 -9.82 3.98
CA GLY A 334 21.79 -10.38 5.15
C GLY A 334 22.22 -9.33 6.15
N ASP A 335 22.96 -9.76 7.15
CA ASP A 335 23.30 -8.94 8.31
C ASP A 335 24.59 -8.14 8.13
N GLN A 336 24.76 -7.13 8.99
CA GLN A 336 25.94 -6.29 9.11
C GLN A 336 26.22 -5.41 7.89
N VAL A 337 25.18 -5.13 7.09
CA VAL A 337 25.22 -4.27 5.91
C VAL A 337 23.97 -3.40 5.85
N GLY A 338 24.12 -2.18 5.33
CA GLY A 338 23.02 -1.24 5.10
C GLY A 338 23.50 0.11 4.60
N LYS A 339 22.67 0.83 3.86
CA LYS A 339 22.98 2.19 3.34
C LYS A 339 21.84 3.13 3.72
N PRO A 340 22.08 4.32 4.28
CA PRO A 340 23.39 4.93 4.54
C PRO A 340 24.06 4.39 5.82
N SER A 341 23.38 3.50 6.56
CA SER A 341 23.95 2.90 7.77
C SER A 341 23.56 1.45 7.94
N TYR A 342 24.50 0.59 8.34
CA TYR A 342 24.19 -0.80 8.70
C TYR A 342 23.51 -0.93 10.06
N ILE A 343 23.45 0.15 10.87
CA ILE A 343 22.82 0.16 12.19
C ILE A 343 21.39 0.68 12.08
N SER A 344 21.21 1.91 11.59
CA SER A 344 19.87 2.53 11.52
C SER A 344 19.07 2.11 10.29
N ASN A 345 19.73 1.63 9.22
CA ASN A 345 19.07 1.09 8.04
C ASN A 345 19.62 -0.30 7.67
N HIS A 346 19.63 -1.17 8.66
CA HIS A 346 20.09 -2.54 8.53
C HIS A 346 19.26 -3.34 7.51
N VAL A 347 19.93 -4.00 6.56
CA VAL A 347 19.26 -4.84 5.55
C VAL A 347 18.64 -6.07 6.23
N GLY A 348 19.47 -6.82 6.96
CA GLY A 348 19.11 -8.08 7.58
C GLY A 348 18.63 -9.15 6.60
N TRP A 349 18.14 -10.27 7.13
CA TRP A 349 17.47 -11.31 6.34
C TRP A 349 16.02 -10.93 5.98
N THR A 350 15.83 -9.70 5.50
CA THR A 350 14.54 -9.10 5.15
C THR A 350 14.58 -8.62 3.70
N PRO A 351 14.14 -9.44 2.71
CA PRO A 351 14.29 -9.11 1.29
C PRO A 351 13.74 -7.75 0.84
N PRO A 352 12.64 -7.22 1.40
CA PRO A 352 12.20 -5.84 1.09
C PRO A 352 13.26 -4.75 1.35
N ASN A 353 14.20 -4.99 2.27
CA ASN A 353 15.28 -4.08 2.63
C ASN A 353 16.55 -4.27 1.78
N ALA A 354 16.56 -5.23 0.85
CA ALA A 354 17.75 -5.57 0.06
C ALA A 354 18.38 -4.35 -0.64
N LEU A 355 19.71 -4.30 -0.70
CA LEU A 355 20.41 -3.31 -1.50
C LEU A 355 20.49 -3.79 -2.95
N CYS A 356 20.26 -2.87 -3.90
CA CYS A 356 20.47 -3.13 -5.32
C CYS A 356 21.93 -2.82 -5.65
N MET A 357 22.67 -3.76 -6.25
CA MET A 357 24.01 -3.46 -6.76
C MET A 357 23.90 -2.61 -8.03
N ALA A 358 24.81 -1.66 -8.20
CA ALA A 358 24.83 -0.78 -9.37
C ALA A 358 25.34 -1.53 -10.61
N PRO A 359 24.56 -1.64 -11.70
CA PRO A 359 25.04 -2.24 -12.95
C PRO A 359 25.95 -1.25 -13.70
N VAL A 360 27.22 -1.61 -13.89
CA VAL A 360 28.23 -0.74 -14.53
C VAL A 360 28.57 -1.15 -15.96
N GLY A 361 27.81 -2.10 -16.52
CA GLY A 361 27.97 -2.61 -17.88
C GLY A 361 28.88 -3.84 -17.95
N ASN A 362 28.95 -4.47 -19.13
CA ASN A 362 29.71 -5.71 -19.35
C ASN A 362 29.40 -6.82 -18.34
N LYS A 363 28.15 -6.88 -17.84
CA LYS A 363 27.67 -7.83 -16.83
C LYS A 363 28.42 -7.73 -15.49
N LYS A 364 28.87 -6.51 -15.15
CA LYS A 364 29.51 -6.19 -13.88
C LYS A 364 28.58 -5.37 -13.00
N TYR A 365 28.63 -5.67 -11.70
CA TYR A 365 27.80 -5.07 -10.67
C TYR A 365 28.68 -4.61 -9.52
N GLN A 366 28.38 -3.43 -8.97
CA GLN A 366 29.21 -2.82 -7.93
C GLN A 366 28.41 -2.46 -6.68
N LEU A 367 29.09 -2.59 -5.53
CA LEU A 367 28.63 -2.12 -4.23
C LEU A 367 29.85 -1.63 -3.44
N THR A 368 29.90 -0.35 -3.12
CA THR A 368 30.86 0.27 -2.25
C THR A 368 30.27 0.34 -0.84
N LEU A 369 31.03 -0.17 0.14
CA LEU A 369 30.68 -0.13 1.55
C LEU A 369 31.78 0.56 2.36
N VAL A 370 31.40 1.46 3.26
CA VAL A 370 32.30 2.16 4.19
C VAL A 370 32.26 1.45 5.54
N ALA A 371 33.42 0.97 5.99
CA ALA A 371 33.54 0.21 7.22
C ALA A 371 33.25 1.08 8.45
N GLY A 372 32.36 0.61 9.33
CA GLY A 372 31.87 1.34 10.49
C GLY A 372 30.68 2.27 10.19
N GLU A 373 30.29 2.41 8.92
CA GLU A 373 29.15 3.24 8.51
C GLU A 373 28.09 2.39 7.80
N THR A 374 28.40 1.82 6.63
CA THR A 374 27.47 1.01 5.82
C THR A 374 27.73 -0.49 5.90
N VAL A 375 28.81 -0.89 6.59
CA VAL A 375 29.15 -2.28 6.88
C VAL A 375 29.91 -2.36 8.21
N ASN A 376 29.70 -3.42 8.99
CA ASN A 376 30.41 -3.62 10.25
C ASN A 376 31.91 -3.92 10.01
N THR A 377 32.76 -3.45 10.91
CA THR A 377 34.23 -3.57 10.80
C THR A 377 34.78 -4.96 11.09
N SER A 378 34.06 -5.75 11.90
CA SER A 378 34.59 -6.95 12.54
C SER A 378 33.87 -8.22 12.11
N GLU A 379 32.69 -8.09 11.50
CA GLU A 379 31.93 -9.21 10.99
C GLU A 379 31.09 -8.78 9.79
N ILE A 380 30.98 -9.64 8.77
CA ILE A 380 29.98 -9.52 7.71
C ILE A 380 29.23 -10.83 7.60
N ASN A 381 27.94 -10.77 7.25
CA ASN A 381 27.13 -11.97 7.02
C ASN A 381 25.98 -11.68 6.04
N PHE A 382 26.33 -11.43 4.78
CA PHE A 382 25.36 -11.19 3.71
C PHE A 382 25.71 -11.97 2.46
N LYS A 383 24.76 -12.06 1.53
CA LYS A 383 24.87 -12.84 0.30
C LYS A 383 24.23 -12.10 -0.87
N PHE A 384 24.56 -12.57 -2.07
CA PHE A 384 24.06 -12.05 -3.34
C PHE A 384 22.92 -12.90 -3.88
N PHE A 385 21.82 -12.24 -4.23
CA PHE A 385 20.57 -12.83 -4.70
C PHE A 385 20.27 -12.36 -6.12
N HIS A 386 19.57 -13.21 -6.87
CA HIS A 386 19.14 -12.92 -8.24
C HIS A 386 17.88 -12.06 -8.29
N GLN A 387 17.18 -11.88 -7.16
CA GLN A 387 15.96 -11.10 -7.06
C GLN A 387 15.84 -10.41 -5.69
N LYS A 388 14.94 -9.42 -5.59
CA LYS A 388 14.57 -8.75 -4.34
C LYS A 388 13.57 -9.59 -3.51
N ASP A 389 13.84 -10.88 -3.40
CA ASP A 389 13.04 -11.86 -2.66
C ASP A 389 13.87 -13.13 -2.46
N TRP A 390 13.32 -14.12 -1.76
CA TRP A 390 13.90 -15.45 -1.68
C TRP A 390 13.91 -16.17 -3.04
N GLY A 391 14.90 -17.03 -3.25
CA GLY A 391 14.99 -17.92 -4.41
C GLY A 391 16.39 -18.01 -5.00
N GLY A 392 16.61 -17.49 -6.21
CA GLY A 392 17.88 -17.60 -6.90
C GLY A 392 18.98 -16.83 -6.16
N GLU A 393 20.12 -17.48 -5.93
CA GLU A 393 21.19 -16.94 -5.11
C GLU A 393 22.57 -17.50 -5.51
N PHE A 394 23.61 -16.73 -5.24
CA PHE A 394 24.99 -17.13 -5.50
C PHE A 394 25.55 -17.99 -4.38
N GLY A 395 25.97 -19.22 -4.67
CA GLY A 395 26.67 -20.09 -3.72
C GLY A 395 28.15 -20.21 -4.04
N SER A 396 28.90 -20.97 -3.23
CA SER A 396 30.33 -21.26 -3.47
C SER A 396 30.63 -21.96 -4.80
N GLN A 397 29.62 -22.51 -5.48
CA GLN A 397 29.76 -23.11 -6.81
C GLN A 397 29.58 -22.11 -7.95
N SER A 398 28.81 -21.04 -7.75
CA SER A 398 28.51 -20.04 -8.78
C SER A 398 29.23 -18.71 -8.58
N LEU A 399 29.87 -18.52 -7.41
CA LEU A 399 30.64 -17.33 -7.08
C LEU A 399 31.97 -17.71 -6.44
N ALA A 400 33.06 -17.37 -7.12
CA ALA A 400 34.42 -17.51 -6.60
C ALA A 400 34.99 -16.13 -6.22
N THR A 401 35.99 -16.11 -5.34
CA THR A 401 36.75 -14.91 -5.01
C THR A 401 38.20 -15.28 -4.71
N ASP A 402 39.12 -14.44 -5.20
CA ASP A 402 40.54 -14.48 -4.84
C ASP A 402 40.90 -13.36 -3.84
N SER A 403 39.89 -12.73 -3.22
CA SER A 403 40.11 -11.66 -2.24
C SER A 403 40.81 -12.19 -0.99
N ASP A 404 41.76 -11.41 -0.48
CA ASP A 404 42.39 -11.59 0.83
C ASP A 404 41.59 -10.96 1.98
N ILE A 405 40.50 -10.24 1.66
CA ILE A 405 39.65 -9.53 2.63
C ILE A 405 38.44 -10.38 3.03
N VAL A 406 37.79 -11.01 2.05
CA VAL A 406 36.55 -11.78 2.24
C VAL A 406 36.64 -13.18 1.65
N PHE A 407 35.79 -14.08 2.14
CA PHE A 407 35.59 -15.39 1.54
C PHE A 407 34.10 -15.66 1.31
N VAL A 408 33.78 -16.53 0.34
CA VAL A 408 32.43 -17.05 0.11
C VAL A 408 32.25 -18.32 0.96
N GLY A 409 31.20 -18.35 1.78
CA GLY A 409 30.86 -19.50 2.60
C GLY A 409 30.57 -20.74 1.74
N ASN A 410 30.98 -21.91 2.21
CA ASN A 410 30.73 -23.20 1.53
C ASN A 410 30.00 -24.20 2.43
N GLY A 411 29.48 -23.76 3.58
CA GLY A 411 28.85 -24.59 4.60
C GLY A 411 29.81 -25.32 5.53
N ASN A 412 31.12 -25.33 5.23
CA ASN A 412 32.15 -26.03 6.01
C ASN A 412 33.29 -25.11 6.49
N ASN A 413 33.36 -23.87 6.00
CA ASN A 413 34.38 -22.86 6.33
C ASN A 413 33.89 -21.82 7.36
N GLY A 414 32.88 -22.16 8.16
CA GLY A 414 32.35 -21.28 9.22
C GLY A 414 31.28 -20.29 8.75
N ARG A 415 30.85 -20.35 7.48
CA ARG A 415 29.70 -19.61 6.94
C ARG A 415 28.82 -20.53 6.11
N ASP A 416 27.52 -20.24 6.10
CA ASP A 416 26.55 -20.91 5.22
C ASP A 416 26.92 -20.69 3.75
N ASN A 417 26.51 -21.62 2.90
CA ASN A 417 26.87 -21.58 1.49
C ASN A 417 26.46 -20.25 0.83
N GLY A 418 27.44 -19.53 0.29
CA GLY A 418 27.29 -18.24 -0.38
C GLY A 418 27.29 -17.01 0.54
N ASN A 419 27.11 -17.17 1.85
CA ASN A 419 27.25 -16.05 2.79
C ASN A 419 28.71 -15.59 2.83
N LEU A 420 28.93 -14.29 2.76
CA LEU A 420 30.27 -13.73 2.92
C LEU A 420 30.71 -13.76 4.38
N GLY A 421 32.01 -13.96 4.58
CA GLY A 421 32.71 -13.72 5.84
C GLY A 421 34.01 -12.97 5.59
N LEU A 422 34.53 -12.29 6.63
CA LEU A 422 35.88 -11.72 6.60
C LEU A 422 36.91 -12.85 6.70
N ALA A 423 37.98 -12.79 5.91
CA ALA A 423 39.07 -13.75 5.99
C ALA A 423 39.70 -13.78 7.40
N THR A 424 40.29 -14.91 7.77
CA THR A 424 40.82 -15.12 9.13
C THR A 424 41.81 -14.03 9.53
N GLY A 425 41.51 -13.34 10.64
CA GLY A 425 42.34 -12.28 11.20
C GLY A 425 42.16 -10.91 10.53
N ILE A 426 41.27 -10.78 9.56
CA ILE A 426 40.95 -9.51 8.92
C ILE A 426 39.87 -8.76 9.71
N MET A 427 40.12 -7.48 9.92
CA MET A 427 39.12 -6.48 10.27
C MET A 427 39.15 -5.39 9.22
N LEU A 428 37.98 -4.87 8.85
CA LEU A 428 37.89 -3.72 7.98
C LEU A 428 38.30 -2.46 8.76
N GLU A 429 39.07 -1.61 8.12
CA GLU A 429 39.57 -0.37 8.70
C GLU A 429 38.46 0.69 8.70
N THR A 430 38.04 1.13 9.89
CA THR A 430 36.98 2.13 10.06
C THR A 430 37.19 3.36 9.17
N GLY A 431 36.13 3.79 8.47
CA GLY A 431 36.14 4.91 7.54
C GLY A 431 36.70 4.60 6.16
N SER A 432 37.32 3.43 5.95
CA SER A 432 37.78 3.02 4.63
C SER A 432 36.63 2.48 3.78
N ALA A 433 36.65 2.82 2.49
CA ALA A 433 35.70 2.31 1.52
C ALA A 433 36.20 1.01 0.89
N TYR A 434 35.31 0.04 0.70
CA TYR A 434 35.57 -1.25 0.09
C TYR A 434 34.63 -1.45 -1.09
N LEU A 435 35.18 -1.55 -2.30
CA LEU A 435 34.43 -1.79 -3.53
C LEU A 435 34.32 -3.29 -3.78
N PHE A 436 33.10 -3.81 -3.68
CA PHE A 436 32.71 -5.15 -4.10
C PHE A 436 32.30 -5.09 -5.57
N THR A 437 32.94 -5.89 -6.43
CA THR A 437 32.56 -6.04 -7.84
C THR A 437 32.30 -7.50 -8.15
N ILE A 438 31.12 -7.81 -8.69
CA ILE A 438 30.80 -9.11 -9.26
C ILE A 438 30.87 -9.02 -10.77
N ASP A 439 31.69 -9.88 -11.38
CA ASP A 439 31.84 -10.01 -12.83
C ASP A 439 31.19 -11.31 -13.31
N LEU A 440 30.15 -11.19 -14.15
CA LEU A 440 29.42 -12.31 -14.75
C LEU A 440 29.71 -12.45 -16.25
N SER A 441 30.81 -11.86 -16.75
CA SER A 441 31.17 -11.93 -18.17
C SER A 441 31.40 -13.37 -18.66
N ALA A 442 31.83 -14.28 -17.77
CA ALA A 442 32.00 -15.72 -18.01
C ALA A 442 30.71 -16.56 -17.81
N GLY A 443 29.57 -15.91 -17.58
CA GLY A 443 28.28 -16.56 -17.30
C GLY A 443 27.90 -16.51 -15.82
N VAL A 444 26.59 -16.62 -15.55
CA VAL A 444 26.02 -16.47 -14.19
C VAL A 444 26.49 -17.53 -13.20
N ASP A 445 26.89 -18.72 -13.69
CA ASP A 445 27.43 -19.80 -12.85
C ASP A 445 28.95 -19.72 -12.64
N ASN A 446 29.62 -18.71 -13.22
CA ASN A 446 31.07 -18.52 -13.12
C ASN A 446 31.39 -17.10 -12.62
N GLY A 447 30.59 -16.59 -11.67
CA GLY A 447 30.76 -15.26 -11.14
C GLY A 447 32.07 -15.10 -10.38
N ILE A 448 32.74 -13.97 -10.56
CA ILE A 448 33.95 -13.62 -9.82
C ILE A 448 33.67 -12.39 -8.96
N LEU A 449 33.77 -12.55 -7.64
CA LEU A 449 33.76 -11.46 -6.68
C LEU A 449 35.18 -10.95 -6.44
N THR A 450 35.35 -9.65 -6.61
CA THR A 450 36.57 -8.92 -6.20
C THR A 450 36.21 -7.88 -5.14
N VAL A 451 37.09 -7.70 -4.16
CA VAL A 451 36.94 -6.67 -3.12
C VAL A 451 38.24 -5.88 -3.03
N VAL A 452 38.13 -4.56 -3.20
CA VAL A 452 39.28 -3.65 -3.20
C VAL A 452 39.04 -2.53 -2.20
N LYS A 453 39.99 -2.31 -1.30
CA LYS A 453 40.03 -1.13 -0.44
C LYS A 453 40.39 0.10 -1.29
N LYS A 454 39.55 1.14 -1.27
CA LYS A 454 39.75 2.40 -2.01
C LYS A 454 40.54 3.42 -1.21
#